data_AF-A0A1H1WH37-F1
#
_entry.id   AF-A0A1H1WH37-F1
#
_cell.length_a   1.000
_cell.length_b   1.000
_cell.length_c   1.000
_cell.angle_alpha   90.00
_cell.angle_beta   90.00
_cell.angle_gamma   90.00
#
_symmetry.space_group_name_H-M   'P 1'
#
loop_
_entity.id
_entity.type
_entity.pdbx_description
1 polymer ?
#
loop_
_entity_poly.entity_id
_entity_poly.type
_entity_poly.pdbx_seq_one_letter_code
_entity_poly.pdbx_strand_id
1 'polypeptide(L)'
;MRHERGFALVAAVFLMVVIALVVVTMGRMAVNQSADADLALQQARAYQAARAALEWGINRVRATGACASGSVSMAGGNLADFGVSLTCSRRDYTDETGAAFSLFRLEASASNGAPGSRGDYAWRRLTATVGR
;
A
#
# COMPACT_ATOMS: atom_id res chain seq x y z
N MET A 1 -16.68 -67.84 -14.29
CA MET A 1 -15.74 -66.73 -14.51
C MET A 1 -15.62 -65.93 -13.22
N ARG A 2 -14.53 -66.13 -12.45
CA ARG A 2 -14.28 -65.42 -11.19
C ARG A 2 -13.76 -64.02 -11.54
N HIS A 3 -14.49 -62.99 -11.11
CA HIS A 3 -14.06 -61.61 -11.30
C HIS A 3 -12.96 -61.29 -10.26
N GLU A 4 -11.78 -60.92 -10.75
CA GLU A 4 -10.65 -60.41 -9.98
C GLU A 4 -11.07 -59.10 -9.27
N ARG A 5 -11.53 -59.17 -8.02
CA ARG A 5 -12.00 -58.00 -7.24
C ARG A 5 -10.85 -57.18 -6.60
N GLY A 6 -9.59 -57.55 -6.85
CA GLY A 6 -8.42 -56.93 -6.21
C GLY A 6 -7.93 -55.64 -6.88
N PHE A 7 -7.98 -55.55 -8.21
CA PHE A 7 -7.44 -54.40 -8.94
C PHE A 7 -8.31 -53.14 -8.82
N ALA A 8 -9.63 -53.33 -8.75
CA ALA A 8 -10.58 -52.22 -8.63
C ALA A 8 -10.43 -51.42 -7.32
N LEU A 9 -10.03 -52.09 -6.22
CA LEU A 9 -9.85 -51.43 -4.93
C LEU A 9 -8.63 -50.50 -4.95
N VAL A 10 -7.52 -50.94 -5.53
CA VAL A 10 -6.31 -50.11 -5.68
C VAL A 10 -6.57 -48.90 -6.56
N ALA A 11 -7.29 -49.08 -7.68
CA ALA A 11 -7.68 -48.00 -8.57
C ALA A 11 -8.60 -46.96 -7.88
N ALA A 12 -9.55 -47.41 -7.06
CA ALA A 12 -10.45 -46.53 -6.31
C ALA A 12 -9.73 -45.70 -5.24
N VAL A 13 -8.79 -46.32 -4.50
CA VAL A 13 -7.99 -45.62 -3.49
C VAL A 13 -7.08 -44.59 -4.15
N PHE A 14 -6.46 -44.91 -5.29
CA PHE A 14 -5.64 -43.94 -6.04
C PHE A 14 -6.47 -42.72 -6.46
N LEU A 15 -7.68 -42.94 -6.99
CA LEU A 15 -8.60 -41.87 -7.36
C LEU A 15 -9.01 -41.01 -6.15
N MET A 16 -9.32 -41.62 -5.00
CA MET A 16 -9.64 -40.88 -3.77
C MET A 16 -8.47 -40.00 -3.31
N VAL A 17 -7.24 -40.52 -3.33
CA VAL A 17 -6.05 -39.75 -2.91
C VAL A 17 -5.81 -38.57 -3.84
N VAL A 18 -5.95 -38.76 -5.15
CA VAL A 18 -5.80 -37.67 -6.14
C VAL A 18 -6.87 -36.59 -5.94
N ILE A 19 -8.14 -36.98 -5.77
CA ILE A 19 -9.23 -36.02 -5.50
C ILE A 19 -8.99 -35.26 -4.19
N ALA A 20 -8.59 -35.96 -3.12
CA ALA A 20 -8.29 -35.33 -1.84
C ALA A 20 -7.14 -34.32 -1.98
N LEU A 21 -6.09 -34.65 -2.73
CA LEU A 21 -4.97 -33.76 -2.99
C LEU A 21 -5.40 -32.50 -3.75
N VAL A 22 -6.26 -32.65 -4.77
CA VAL A 22 -6.83 -31.50 -5.51
C VAL A 22 -7.68 -30.62 -4.59
N VAL A 23 -8.58 -31.19 -3.79
CA VAL A 23 -9.44 -30.42 -2.87
C VAL A 23 -8.61 -29.65 -1.84
N VAL A 24 -7.57 -30.26 -1.27
CA VAL A 24 -6.67 -29.60 -0.31
C VAL A 24 -5.91 -28.45 -0.97
N THR A 25 -5.39 -28.64 -2.18
CA THR A 25 -4.67 -27.57 -2.90
C THR A 25 -5.57 -26.39 -3.25
N MET A 26 -6.81 -26.64 -3.70
CA MET A 26 -7.81 -25.60 -3.96
C MET A 26 -8.18 -24.84 -2.68
N GLY A 27 -8.35 -25.54 -1.55
CA GLY A 27 -8.64 -24.90 -0.26
C GLY A 27 -7.53 -23.96 0.21
N ARG A 28 -6.25 -24.34 0.02
CA ARG A 28 -5.11 -23.47 0.35
C ARG A 28 -5.06 -22.20 -0.52
N MET A 29 -5.37 -22.31 -1.81
CA MET A 29 -5.43 -21.13 -2.70
C MET A 29 -6.55 -20.17 -2.30
N ALA A 30 -7.70 -20.67 -1.84
CA ALA A 30 -8.81 -19.82 -1.41
C ALA A 30 -8.45 -18.97 -0.16
N VAL A 31 -7.64 -19.52 0.76
CA VAL A 31 -7.21 -18.81 1.98
C VAL A 31 -6.11 -17.78 1.68
N ASN A 32 -5.20 -18.05 0.75
CA ASN A 32 -4.16 -17.09 0.38
C ASN A 32 -4.73 -15.86 -0.34
N GLN A 33 -5.74 -16.06 -1.19
CA GLN A 33 -6.36 -14.98 -1.96
C GLN A 33 -7.05 -13.91 -1.08
N SER A 34 -7.56 -14.27 0.10
CA SER A 34 -8.18 -13.28 1.01
C SER A 34 -7.16 -12.43 1.75
N ALA A 35 -6.00 -13.00 2.12
CA ALA A 35 -4.92 -12.28 2.79
C ALA A 35 -4.22 -11.28 1.85
N ASP A 36 -3.99 -11.67 0.59
CA ASP A 36 -3.34 -10.80 -0.41
C ASP A 36 -4.21 -9.60 -0.81
N ALA A 37 -5.53 -9.81 -0.90
CA ALA A 37 -6.49 -8.75 -1.22
C ALA A 37 -6.55 -7.67 -0.13
N ASP A 38 -6.45 -8.07 1.14
CA ASP A 38 -6.46 -7.14 2.27
C ASP A 38 -5.17 -6.31 2.31
N LEU A 39 -4.01 -6.94 2.09
CA LEU A 39 -2.74 -6.22 2.01
C LEU A 39 -2.73 -5.22 0.85
N ALA A 40 -3.21 -5.60 -0.34
CA ALA A 40 -3.30 -4.70 -1.49
C ALA A 40 -4.20 -3.49 -1.19
N LEU A 41 -5.30 -3.70 -0.47
CA LEU A 41 -6.20 -2.63 -0.04
C LEU A 41 -5.51 -1.67 0.94
N GLN A 42 -4.78 -2.18 1.93
CA GLN A 42 -4.05 -1.33 2.88
C GLN A 42 -2.95 -0.51 2.19
N GLN A 43 -2.26 -1.11 1.20
CA GLN A 43 -1.29 -0.40 0.37
C GLN A 43 -1.93 0.74 -0.44
N ALA A 44 -3.13 0.51 -0.98
CA ALA A 44 -3.88 1.53 -1.68
C ALA A 44 -4.33 2.66 -0.75
N ARG A 45 -4.81 2.34 0.46
CA ARG A 45 -5.19 3.34 1.47
C ARG A 45 -4.00 4.20 1.89
N ALA A 46 -2.83 3.58 2.13
CA ALA A 46 -1.58 4.30 2.41
C ALA A 46 -1.23 5.28 1.28
N TYR A 47 -1.37 4.85 0.03
CA TYR A 47 -1.11 5.69 -1.14
C TYR A 47 -2.06 6.90 -1.21
N GLN A 48 -3.36 6.67 -1.03
CA GLN A 48 -4.36 7.75 -1.04
C GLN A 48 -4.14 8.73 0.12
N ALA A 49 -3.76 8.24 1.30
CA ALA A 49 -3.44 9.07 2.45
C ALA A 49 -2.23 9.98 2.18
N ALA A 50 -1.13 9.42 1.69
CA ALA A 50 0.06 10.19 1.33
C ALA A 50 -0.24 11.22 0.22
N ARG A 51 -1.08 10.84 -0.76
CA ARG A 51 -1.48 11.73 -1.86
C ARG A 51 -2.30 12.92 -1.36
N ALA A 52 -3.30 12.68 -0.52
CA ALA A 52 -4.11 13.75 0.07
C ALA A 52 -3.25 14.75 0.87
N ALA A 53 -2.27 14.25 1.64
CA ALA A 53 -1.32 15.10 2.36
C ALA A 53 -0.41 15.91 1.42
N LEU A 54 0.06 15.32 0.32
CA LEU A 54 0.81 16.08 -0.69
C LEU A 54 -0.04 17.18 -1.33
N GLU A 55 -1.28 16.88 -1.73
CA GLU A 55 -2.17 17.85 -2.37
C GLU A 55 -2.47 19.02 -1.42
N TRP A 56 -2.71 18.73 -0.14
CA TRP A 56 -2.83 19.76 0.90
C TRP A 56 -1.56 20.61 1.03
N GLY A 57 -0.37 19.99 1.03
CA GLY A 57 0.91 20.68 1.11
C GLY A 57 1.18 21.57 -0.10
N ILE A 58 0.93 21.07 -1.31
CA ILE A 58 1.07 21.82 -2.56
C ILE A 58 0.13 23.03 -2.57
N ASN A 59 -1.12 22.84 -2.15
CA ASN A 59 -2.07 23.95 -2.06
C ASN A 59 -1.57 25.03 -1.08
N ARG A 60 -0.97 24.62 0.05
CA ARG A 60 -0.39 25.58 1.00
C ARG A 60 0.77 26.36 0.40
N VAL A 61 1.70 25.70 -0.28
CA VAL A 61 2.82 26.35 -0.99
C VAL A 61 2.31 27.34 -2.04
N ARG A 62 1.25 26.98 -2.78
CA ARG A 62 0.62 27.90 -3.76
C ARG A 62 -0.03 29.10 -3.10
N ALA A 63 -0.79 28.88 -2.02
CA ALA A 63 -1.56 29.93 -1.34
C ALA A 63 -0.69 30.91 -0.54
N THR A 64 0.28 30.41 0.23
CA THR A 64 1.07 31.25 1.17
C THR A 64 2.53 31.41 0.77
N GLY A 65 3.05 30.64 -0.18
CA GLY A 65 4.48 30.62 -0.52
C GLY A 65 5.38 30.06 0.59
N ALA A 66 4.78 29.42 1.60
CA ALA A 66 5.49 28.86 2.74
C ALA A 66 5.45 27.33 2.74
N CYS A 67 6.51 26.71 3.27
CA CYS A 67 6.54 25.28 3.49
C CYS A 67 5.66 24.91 4.69
N ALA A 68 4.76 23.94 4.51
CA ALA A 68 4.05 23.30 5.61
C ALA A 68 4.66 21.93 5.88
N SER A 69 5.06 21.71 7.13
CA SER A 69 5.57 20.44 7.63
C SER A 69 4.83 20.08 8.90
N GLY A 70 4.55 18.79 9.09
CA GLY A 70 3.87 18.29 10.28
C GLY A 70 3.02 17.06 10.00
N SER A 71 2.27 16.63 11.00
CA SER A 71 1.29 15.55 10.87
C SER A 71 0.03 16.05 10.20
N VAL A 72 -0.45 15.34 9.18
CA VAL A 72 -1.74 15.59 8.54
C VAL A 72 -2.75 14.61 9.12
N SER A 73 -3.77 15.13 9.80
CA SER A 73 -4.83 14.29 10.37
C SER A 73 -5.73 13.74 9.27
N MET A 74 -5.91 12.42 9.26
CA MET A 74 -6.89 11.72 8.41
C MET A 74 -8.15 11.33 9.20
N ALA A 75 -8.41 12.03 10.31
CA ALA A 75 -9.54 11.75 11.19
C ALA A 75 -10.88 11.87 10.46
N GLY A 76 -11.83 11.00 10.81
CA GLY A 76 -13.21 11.05 10.31
C GLY A 76 -13.47 10.24 9.03
N GLY A 77 -12.52 9.44 8.56
CA GLY A 77 -12.72 8.55 7.41
C GLY A 77 -11.99 7.21 7.54
N ASN A 78 -12.05 6.40 6.48
CA ASN A 78 -11.44 5.06 6.42
C ASN A 78 -9.90 5.05 6.40
N LEU A 79 -9.27 6.22 6.54
CA LEU A 79 -7.83 6.44 6.61
C LEU A 79 -7.38 6.85 8.03
N ALA A 80 -8.28 6.89 9.01
CA ALA A 80 -7.96 7.34 10.37
C ALA A 80 -6.86 6.50 11.05
N ASP A 81 -6.71 5.23 10.65
CA ASP A 81 -5.65 4.34 11.15
C ASP A 81 -4.26 4.65 10.56
N PHE A 82 -4.17 5.51 9.56
CA PHE A 82 -2.90 5.90 8.93
C PHE A 82 -2.36 7.18 9.57
N GLY A 83 -1.21 7.05 10.22
CA GLY A 83 -0.38 8.19 10.59
C GLY A 83 0.25 8.78 9.33
N VAL A 84 0.00 10.07 9.05
CA VAL A 84 0.53 10.76 7.88
C VAL A 84 1.40 11.93 8.32
N SER A 85 2.62 11.99 7.79
CA SER A 85 3.55 13.09 8.00
C SER A 85 3.92 13.74 6.67
N LEU A 86 3.98 15.06 6.67
CA LEU A 86 4.43 15.87 5.55
C LEU A 86 5.71 16.60 5.97
N THR A 87 6.73 16.51 5.13
CA THR A 87 7.95 17.30 5.23
C THR A 87 8.05 18.19 4.00
N CYS A 88 8.54 19.41 4.20
CA CYS A 88 8.70 20.39 3.13
C CYS A 88 10.05 21.08 3.29
N SER A 89 10.79 21.17 2.19
CA SER A 89 12.05 21.91 2.13
C SER A 89 11.99 22.91 0.98
N ARG A 90 12.34 24.16 1.28
CA ARG A 90 12.45 25.25 0.31
C ARG A 90 13.92 25.45 -0.04
N ARG A 91 14.21 25.65 -1.32
CA ARG A 91 15.52 26.06 -1.83
C ARG A 91 15.33 27.21 -2.79
N ASP A 92 16.04 28.29 -2.55
CA ASP A 92 16.04 29.45 -3.43
C ASP A 92 17.23 29.35 -4.40
N TYR A 93 16.99 29.70 -5.66
CA TYR A 93 17.94 29.65 -6.76
C TYR A 93 17.88 30.97 -7.52
N THR A 94 18.96 31.29 -8.22
CA THR A 94 19.01 32.40 -9.18
C THR A 94 19.27 31.82 -10.56
N ASP A 95 18.56 32.31 -11.57
CA ASP A 95 18.81 31.94 -12.95
C ASP A 95 19.99 32.71 -13.55
N GLU A 96 20.32 32.38 -14.81
CA GLU A 96 21.41 33.01 -15.58
C GLU A 96 21.18 34.51 -15.82
N THR A 97 19.96 35.01 -15.61
CA THR A 97 19.57 36.42 -15.78
C THR A 97 19.53 37.19 -14.45
N GLY A 98 19.80 36.51 -13.33
CA GLY A 98 19.73 37.07 -11.97
C GLY A 98 18.33 37.07 -11.36
N ALA A 99 17.34 36.46 -12.00
CA ALA A 99 16.00 36.31 -11.45
C ALA A 99 15.97 35.22 -10.37
N ALA A 100 15.40 35.53 -9.21
CA ALA A 100 15.26 34.59 -8.11
C ALA A 100 14.01 33.72 -8.28
N PHE A 101 14.16 32.41 -8.12
CA PHE A 101 13.06 31.45 -8.08
C PHE A 101 13.25 30.47 -6.94
N SER A 102 12.15 29.88 -6.48
CA SER A 102 12.11 29.03 -5.29
C SER A 102 11.56 27.64 -5.64
N LEU A 103 12.30 26.59 -5.28
CA LEU A 103 11.87 25.21 -5.39
C LEU A 103 11.45 24.69 -4.02
N PHE A 104 10.25 24.14 -3.98
CA PHE A 104 9.69 23.47 -2.82
C PHE A 104 9.65 21.98 -3.07
N ARG A 105 10.37 21.20 -2.27
CA ARG A 105 10.27 19.73 -2.27
C ARG A 105 9.43 19.30 -1.08
N LEU A 106 8.29 18.68 -1.39
CA LEU A 106 7.35 18.11 -0.44
C LEU A 106 7.48 16.60 -0.44
N GLU A 107 7.51 15.99 0.73
CA GLU A 107 7.54 14.55 0.91
C GLU A 107 6.50 14.16 1.96
N ALA A 108 5.49 13.38 1.53
CA ALA A 108 4.46 12.85 2.40
C ALA A 108 4.69 11.35 2.62
N SER A 109 4.60 10.92 3.87
CA SER A 109 4.64 9.51 4.24
C SER A 109 3.40 9.13 5.02
N ALA A 110 2.84 7.96 4.71
CA ALA A 110 1.65 7.42 5.36
C ALA A 110 1.91 5.97 5.80
N SER A 111 1.52 5.64 7.02
CA SER A 111 1.73 4.31 7.62
C SER A 111 0.63 3.92 8.58
N ASN A 112 0.20 2.66 8.57
CA ASN A 112 -0.78 2.12 9.54
C ASN A 112 -0.14 1.55 10.82
N GLY A 113 1.13 1.85 11.10
CA GLY A 113 1.86 1.34 12.26
C GLY A 113 3.37 1.29 12.04
N ALA A 114 4.04 0.35 12.69
CA ALA A 114 5.47 0.07 12.49
C ALA A 114 5.68 -1.29 11.80
N PRO A 115 6.84 -1.51 11.15
CA PRO A 115 7.17 -2.79 10.54
C PRO A 115 7.09 -3.93 11.57
N GLY A 116 6.42 -5.03 11.20
CA GLY A 116 6.28 -6.20 12.05
C GLY A 116 5.25 -6.08 13.19
N SER A 117 4.59 -4.94 13.36
CA SER A 117 3.53 -4.78 14.37
C SER A 117 2.20 -5.39 13.93
N ARG A 118 1.98 -5.50 12.62
CA ARG A 118 0.73 -5.97 12.00
C ARG A 118 1.03 -6.84 10.78
N GLY A 119 0.19 -7.85 10.53
CA GLY A 119 0.28 -8.69 9.33
C GLY A 119 -0.07 -7.96 8.03
N ASP A 120 -0.87 -6.90 8.14
CA ASP A 120 -1.32 -6.02 7.05
C ASP A 120 -0.56 -4.68 7.04
N TYR A 121 0.69 -4.67 7.52
CA TYR A 121 1.50 -3.45 7.56
C TYR A 121 1.64 -2.82 6.17
N ALA A 122 1.25 -1.55 6.06
CA ALA A 122 1.30 -0.78 4.84
C ALA A 122 1.96 0.57 5.10
N TRP A 123 2.94 0.88 4.25
CA TRP A 123 3.68 2.13 4.26
C TRP A 123 3.85 2.64 2.83
N ARG A 124 3.58 3.92 2.63
CA ARG A 124 3.81 4.59 1.35
C ARG A 124 4.43 5.96 1.58
N ARG A 125 5.36 6.31 0.69
CA ARG A 125 5.99 7.62 0.62
C ARG A 125 5.89 8.17 -0.79
N LEU A 126 5.46 9.42 -0.89
CA LEU A 126 5.32 10.16 -2.14
C LEU A 126 6.06 11.49 -2.03
N THR A 127 6.67 11.91 -3.13
CA THR A 127 7.45 13.15 -3.20
C THR A 127 6.95 13.99 -4.37
N ALA A 128 6.82 15.30 -4.16
CA ALA A 128 6.47 16.27 -5.18
C ALA A 128 7.41 17.47 -5.12
N THR A 129 7.74 18.06 -6.28
CA THR A 129 8.53 19.29 -6.35
C THR A 129 7.72 20.35 -7.08
N VAL A 130 7.65 21.55 -6.52
CA VAL A 130 6.90 22.69 -7.04
C VAL A 130 7.84 23.88 -7.17
N GLY A 131 7.92 24.48 -8.36
CA GLY A 131 8.64 25.73 -8.58
C GLY A 131 7.71 26.94 -8.46
N ARG A 132 8.22 28.03 -7.91
CA ARG A 132 7.57 29.34 -7.86
C ARG A 132 8.57 30.44 -8.17
#